data_AF-A5N173-F1
#
_entry.id   AF-A5N173-F1
#
_cell.length_a   1.000
_cell.length_b   1.000
_cell.length_c   1.000
_cell.angle_alpha   90.00
_cell.angle_beta   90.00
_cell.angle_gamma   90.00
#
_symmetry.space_group_name_H-M   'P 1'
#
loop_
_entity.id
_entity.type
_entity.pdbx_description
1 polymer ?
#
loop_
_entity_poly.entity_id
_entity_poly.type
_entity_poly.pdbx_seq_one_letter_code
_entity_poly.pdbx_strand_id
1 'polypeptide(L)'
;MVSSIFDVFNHFFLDLQIDSIKTSESELAKKNINAIRKILPNTNFIVVFDRGYPSIELIHFLEKNGVQYLFRLSSNDYKKEREFMITEDKVVKLTHTNPRLTKIKKNHPEIVEELRVKKYTSSRIVLSKLPSGNELALMTNLPTEFSGKEIENLYFKRWEIEKNIIP
;
A
#
# COMPACT_ATOMS: atom_id res chain seq x y z
N MET A 1 -6.58 9.12 -16.08
CA MET A 1 -6.12 8.95 -14.69
C MET A 1 -4.64 9.29 -14.65
N VAL A 2 -4.21 10.03 -13.65
CA VAL A 2 -2.80 10.41 -13.47
C VAL A 2 -2.29 9.65 -12.25
N SER A 3 -1.22 8.88 -12.41
CA SER A 3 -0.52 8.21 -11.33
C SER A 3 0.90 8.73 -11.30
N SER A 4 1.36 9.19 -10.14
CA SER A 4 2.67 9.83 -10.01
C SER A 4 3.41 9.26 -8.80
N ILE A 5 4.70 9.00 -8.97
CA ILE A 5 5.61 8.67 -7.87
C ILE A 5 6.44 9.91 -7.58
N PHE A 6 6.45 10.30 -6.32
CA PHE A 6 7.13 11.49 -5.83
C PHE A 6 8.13 11.09 -4.75
N ASP A 7 9.36 11.57 -4.87
CA ASP A 7 10.35 11.44 -3.82
C ASP A 7 10.04 12.43 -2.70
N VAL A 8 9.62 11.88 -1.56
CA VAL A 8 9.18 12.66 -0.41
C VAL A 8 10.32 13.41 0.29
N PHE A 9 11.55 12.92 0.20
CA PHE A 9 12.70 13.53 0.87
C PHE A 9 13.38 14.57 -0.02
N ASN A 10 13.43 14.32 -1.32
CA ASN A 10 14.13 15.18 -2.27
C ASN A 10 13.19 16.13 -3.03
N HIS A 11 11.88 16.05 -2.79
CA HIS A 11 10.84 16.94 -3.33
C HIS A 11 10.79 17.01 -4.87
N PHE A 12 11.00 15.89 -5.58
CA PHE A 12 10.85 15.84 -7.03
C PHE A 12 10.05 14.61 -7.50
N PHE A 13 9.43 14.73 -8.68
CA PHE A 13 8.68 13.64 -9.31
C PHE A 13 9.64 12.64 -9.94
N LEU A 14 9.53 11.38 -9.54
CA LEU A 14 10.31 10.26 -10.09
C LEU A 14 9.62 9.64 -11.33
N ASP A 15 8.29 9.60 -11.33
CA ASP A 15 7.51 9.10 -12.47
C ASP A 15 6.14 9.77 -12.51
N LEU A 16 5.61 9.99 -13.70
CA LEU A 16 4.27 10.51 -13.94
C LEU A 16 3.67 9.78 -15.14
N GLN A 17 2.76 8.85 -14.88
CA GLN A 17 2.04 8.11 -15.90
C GLN A 17 0.62 8.63 -16.04
N ILE A 18 0.28 9.05 -17.25
CA ILE A 18 -1.07 9.45 -17.65
C ILE A 18 -1.63 8.33 -18.53
N ASP A 19 -2.72 7.69 -18.09
CA ASP A 19 -3.39 6.63 -18.85
C ASP A 19 -4.91 6.86 -18.86
N SER A 20 -5.63 6.16 -19.74
CA SER A 20 -7.07 6.27 -19.89
C SER A 20 -7.84 5.82 -18.63
N ILE A 21 -9.06 6.33 -18.43
CA ILE A 21 -9.92 6.05 -17.24
C ILE A 21 -10.30 4.55 -17.10
N LYS A 22 -9.98 3.71 -18.09
CA LYS A 22 -10.33 2.28 -18.11
C LYS A 22 -9.35 1.39 -17.33
N THR A 23 -8.12 1.86 -17.08
CA THR A 23 -7.11 1.11 -16.33
C THR A 23 -7.34 1.30 -14.82
N SER A 24 -7.17 0.26 -13.99
CA SER A 24 -7.31 0.42 -12.54
C SER A 24 -6.09 1.13 -11.93
N GLU A 25 -6.28 1.85 -10.83
CA GLU A 25 -5.19 2.53 -10.10
C GLU A 25 -4.07 1.58 -9.69
N SER A 26 -4.43 0.37 -9.26
CA SER A 26 -3.47 -0.69 -8.92
C SER A 26 -2.62 -1.10 -10.12
N GLU A 27 -3.18 -1.22 -11.32
CA GLU A 27 -2.41 -1.57 -12.52
C GLU A 27 -1.43 -0.46 -12.92
N LEU A 28 -1.83 0.81 -12.80
CA LEU A 28 -0.91 1.93 -13.03
C LEU A 28 0.22 1.95 -12.00
N ALA A 29 -0.10 1.73 -10.72
CA ALA A 29 0.92 1.64 -9.67
C ALA A 29 1.97 0.56 -9.96
N LYS A 30 1.56 -0.63 -10.43
CA LYS A 30 2.51 -1.68 -10.84
C LYS A 30 3.39 -1.26 -12.00
N LYS A 31 2.83 -0.58 -13.01
CA LYS A 31 3.61 -0.05 -14.15
C LYS A 31 4.66 0.95 -13.67
N ASN A 32 4.27 1.89 -12.81
CA ASN A 32 5.21 2.89 -12.25
C ASN A 32 6.34 2.22 -11.46
N ILE A 33 6.00 1.24 -10.60
CA ILE A 33 7.01 0.52 -9.81
C ILE A 33 8.00 -0.22 -10.71
N ASN A 34 7.51 -0.88 -11.75
CA ASN A 34 8.36 -1.57 -12.71
C ASN A 34 9.25 -0.57 -13.49
N ALA A 35 8.74 0.61 -13.84
CA ALA A 35 9.52 1.66 -14.49
C ALA A 35 10.63 2.18 -13.57
N ILE A 36 10.30 2.51 -12.32
CA ILE A 36 11.29 2.98 -11.34
C ILE A 36 12.36 1.94 -11.07
N ARG A 37 12.01 0.65 -10.95
CA ARG A 37 13.02 -0.41 -10.78
C ARG A 37 13.98 -0.51 -11.96
N LYS A 38 13.55 -0.18 -13.18
CA LYS A 38 14.45 -0.14 -14.35
C LYS A 38 15.39 1.06 -14.31
N ILE A 39 14.91 2.20 -13.80
CA ILE A 39 15.70 3.43 -13.68
C ILE A 39 16.68 3.33 -12.50
N LEU A 40 16.25 2.71 -11.40
CA LEU A 40 16.97 2.59 -10.12
C LEU A 40 17.16 1.12 -9.70
N PRO A 41 17.92 0.30 -10.46
CA PRO A 41 17.97 -1.16 -10.28
C PRO A 41 18.56 -1.61 -8.93
N ASN A 42 19.42 -0.81 -8.31
CA ASN A 42 20.11 -1.13 -7.05
C ASN A 42 19.71 -0.22 -5.89
N THR A 43 18.55 0.45 -6.00
CA THR A 43 18.08 1.37 -4.95
C THR A 43 16.90 0.74 -4.22
N ASN A 44 17.00 0.66 -2.90
CA ASN A 44 15.87 0.31 -2.06
C ASN A 44 14.96 1.52 -1.93
N PHE A 45 13.68 1.35 -2.22
CA PHE A 45 12.68 2.38 -2.04
C PHE A 45 11.45 1.81 -1.35
N ILE A 46 10.75 2.68 -0.63
CA ILE A 46 9.42 2.41 -0.07
C ILE A 46 8.39 3.20 -0.87
N VAL A 47 7.29 2.55 -1.22
CA VAL A 47 6.17 3.20 -1.91
C VAL A 47 5.09 3.53 -0.89
N VAL A 48 4.76 4.83 -0.77
CA VAL A 48 3.70 5.31 0.11
C VAL A 48 2.45 5.60 -0.73
N PHE A 49 1.37 4.90 -0.42
CA PHE A 49 0.08 4.98 -1.11
C PHE A 49 -0.96 5.66 -0.22
N ASP A 50 -1.84 6.47 -0.84
CA ASP A 50 -3.05 6.95 -0.17
C ASP A 50 -4.17 5.90 -0.22
N ARG A 51 -5.44 6.30 -0.07
CA ARG A 51 -6.59 5.41 0.04
C ARG A 51 -6.90 4.69 -1.28
N GLY A 52 -7.53 3.53 -1.20
CA GLY A 52 -8.08 2.80 -2.35
C GLY A 52 -7.14 1.75 -2.97
N TYR A 53 -5.87 1.74 -2.58
CA TYR A 53 -4.87 0.82 -3.13
C TYR A 53 -4.71 -0.56 -2.47
N PRO A 54 -5.05 -0.82 -1.18
CA PRO A 54 -4.61 -2.03 -0.49
C PRO A 54 -5.45 -3.26 -0.90
N SER A 55 -5.33 -3.69 -2.16
CA SER A 55 -5.85 -4.95 -2.66
C SER A 55 -4.88 -6.09 -2.32
N ILE A 56 -5.41 -7.29 -2.04
CA ILE A 56 -4.57 -8.50 -1.81
C ILE A 56 -3.67 -8.77 -3.02
N GLU A 57 -4.16 -8.47 -4.21
CA GLU A 57 -3.43 -8.69 -5.45
C GLU A 57 -2.26 -7.70 -5.62
N LEU A 58 -2.43 -6.42 -5.26
CA LEU A 58 -1.33 -5.45 -5.25
C LEU A 58 -0.31 -5.77 -4.14
N ILE A 59 -0.78 -6.14 -2.94
CA ILE A 59 0.11 -6.56 -1.85
C ILE A 59 0.96 -7.76 -2.28
N HIS A 60 0.34 -8.77 -2.89
CA HIS A 60 1.07 -9.94 -3.39
C HIS A 60 2.09 -9.57 -4.46
N PHE A 61 1.75 -8.65 -5.38
CA PHE A 61 2.69 -8.14 -6.36
C PHE A 61 3.89 -7.45 -5.69
N LEU A 62 3.66 -6.58 -4.71
CA LEU A 62 4.72 -5.85 -4.01
C LEU A 62 5.66 -6.81 -3.26
N GLU A 63 5.09 -7.78 -2.53
CA GLU A 63 5.87 -8.79 -1.80
C GLU A 63 6.69 -9.67 -2.75
N LYS A 64 6.10 -10.16 -3.85
CA LYS A 64 6.79 -10.97 -4.86
C LYS A 64 7.97 -10.22 -5.50
N ASN A 65 7.87 -8.89 -5.56
CA ASN A 65 8.90 -8.02 -6.11
C ASN A 65 9.89 -7.50 -5.06
N GLY A 66 9.72 -7.84 -3.78
CA GLY A 66 10.58 -7.37 -2.70
C GLY A 66 10.46 -5.87 -2.42
N VAL A 67 9.32 -5.26 -2.76
CA VAL A 67 9.10 -3.82 -2.61
C VAL A 67 8.50 -3.51 -1.23
N GLN A 68 9.10 -2.55 -0.52
CA GLN A 68 8.56 -2.03 0.73
C GLN A 68 7.40 -1.08 0.45
N TYR A 69 6.34 -1.14 1.28
CA TYR A 69 5.15 -0.35 1.06
C TYR A 69 4.54 0.20 2.35
N LEU A 70 3.79 1.29 2.20
CA LEU A 70 2.95 1.88 3.24
C LEU A 70 1.62 2.31 2.61
N PHE A 71 0.51 1.71 3.03
CA PHE A 71 -0.83 2.06 2.59
C PHE A 71 -1.58 2.81 3.68
N ARG A 72 -2.28 3.88 3.31
CA ARG A 72 -3.35 4.43 4.15
C ARG A 72 -4.63 3.63 3.96
N LEU A 73 -5.13 3.03 5.03
CA LEU A 73 -6.38 2.29 5.02
C LEU A 73 -7.58 3.25 5.18
N SER A 74 -8.65 3.00 4.45
CA SER A 74 -9.95 3.62 4.71
C SER A 74 -10.66 3.00 5.92
N SER A 75 -11.78 3.60 6.35
CA SER A 75 -12.61 3.03 7.42
C SER A 75 -13.24 1.67 7.07
N ASN A 76 -13.34 1.35 5.78
CA ASN A 76 -13.91 0.09 5.30
C ASN A 76 -12.85 -0.99 5.03
N ASP A 77 -11.60 -0.61 4.80
CA ASP A 77 -10.53 -1.55 4.47
C ASP A 77 -10.21 -2.44 5.67
N TYR A 78 -10.26 -3.75 5.47
CA TYR A 78 -9.91 -4.77 6.46
C TYR A 78 -10.54 -4.55 7.83
N LYS A 79 -11.75 -3.96 7.87
CA LYS A 79 -12.44 -3.59 9.11
C LYS A 79 -12.56 -4.76 10.09
N LYS A 80 -12.94 -5.94 9.59
CA LYS A 80 -13.03 -7.16 10.40
C LYS A 80 -11.69 -7.51 11.00
N GLU A 81 -10.64 -7.51 10.20
CA GLU A 81 -9.29 -7.84 10.65
C GLU A 81 -8.74 -6.82 11.67
N ARG A 82 -9.12 -5.54 11.56
CA ARG A 82 -8.79 -4.48 12.53
C ARG A 82 -9.57 -4.59 13.84
N GLU A 83 -10.85 -4.98 13.80
CA GLU A 83 -11.66 -5.18 15.01
C GLU A 83 -11.09 -6.27 15.93
N PHE A 84 -10.35 -7.24 15.39
CA PHE A 84 -9.64 -8.27 16.16
C PHE A 84 -8.24 -7.86 16.64
N MET A 85 -7.80 -6.62 16.38
CA MET A 85 -6.54 -6.11 16.92
C MET A 85 -6.71 -5.77 18.40
N ILE A 86 -5.79 -6.27 19.22
CA ILE A 86 -5.75 -5.99 20.66
C ILE A 86 -4.86 -4.77 20.94
N THR A 87 -3.81 -4.61 20.13
CA THR A 87 -2.84 -3.53 20.19
C THR A 87 -2.98 -2.65 18.96
N GLU A 88 -2.59 -1.38 19.09
CA GLU A 88 -2.60 -0.41 17.99
C GLU A 88 -1.59 -0.75 16.89
N ASP A 89 -0.58 -1.56 17.21
CA ASP A 89 0.43 -2.05 16.27
C ASP A 89 0.44 -3.58 16.29
N LYS A 90 0.11 -4.22 15.16
CA LYS A 90 0.02 -5.68 15.08
C LYS A 90 0.21 -6.22 13.67
N VAL A 91 0.84 -7.38 13.56
CA VAL A 91 0.81 -8.19 12.34
C VAL A 91 -0.52 -8.91 12.24
N VAL A 92 -1.23 -8.68 11.14
CA VAL A 92 -2.57 -9.17 10.87
C VAL A 92 -2.56 -10.12 9.68
N LYS A 93 -3.36 -11.19 9.75
CA LYS A 93 -3.50 -12.19 8.69
C LYS A 93 -4.69 -11.87 7.80
N LEU A 94 -4.42 -11.53 6.55
CA LEU A 94 -5.41 -11.27 5.51
C LEU A 94 -5.78 -12.59 4.84
N THR A 95 -6.83 -13.25 5.32
CA THR A 95 -7.25 -14.55 4.79
C THR A 95 -7.75 -14.44 3.34
N HIS A 96 -7.26 -15.34 2.47
CA HIS A 96 -7.65 -15.43 1.07
C HIS A 96 -8.95 -16.23 0.94
N THR A 97 -10.07 -15.59 1.26
CA THR A 97 -11.39 -16.22 1.16
C THR A 97 -11.84 -16.37 -0.29
N ASN A 98 -12.69 -17.36 -0.57
CA ASN A 98 -13.23 -17.60 -1.91
C ASN A 98 -13.84 -16.35 -2.58
N PRO A 99 -14.65 -15.50 -1.90
CA PRO A 99 -15.15 -14.27 -2.51
C PRO A 99 -14.05 -13.30 -2.96
N ARG A 100 -12.98 -13.16 -2.16
CA ARG A 100 -11.83 -12.31 -2.49
C ARG A 100 -11.08 -12.86 -3.71
N LEU A 101 -10.84 -14.16 -3.73
CA LEU A 101 -10.19 -14.84 -4.86
C LEU A 101 -11.03 -14.78 -6.15
N THR A 102 -12.36 -14.91 -6.06
CA THR A 102 -13.25 -14.79 -7.22
C THR A 102 -13.17 -13.41 -7.84
N LYS A 103 -13.09 -12.34 -7.03
CA LYS A 103 -12.92 -10.97 -7.54
C LYS A 103 -11.59 -10.81 -8.28
N ILE A 104 -10.51 -11.36 -7.74
CA ILE A 104 -9.18 -11.33 -8.35
C ILE A 104 -9.17 -12.13 -9.66
N LYS A 105 -9.77 -13.33 -9.66
CA LYS A 105 -9.84 -14.22 -10.83
C LYS A 105 -10.42 -13.55 -12.08
N LYS A 106 -11.32 -12.58 -11.92
CA LYS A 106 -11.92 -11.85 -13.03
C LYS A 106 -10.89 -11.06 -13.86
N ASN A 107 -9.87 -10.52 -13.20
CA ASN A 107 -8.89 -9.63 -13.82
C ASN A 107 -7.49 -10.26 -13.92
N HIS A 108 -7.13 -11.12 -12.96
CA HIS A 108 -5.80 -11.72 -12.80
C HIS A 108 -5.92 -13.21 -12.41
N PRO A 109 -6.39 -14.09 -13.32
CA PRO A 109 -6.56 -15.51 -13.03
C PRO A 109 -5.24 -16.23 -12.69
N GLU A 110 -4.11 -15.75 -13.21
CA GLU A 110 -2.78 -16.35 -13.10
C GLU A 110 -2.24 -16.38 -11.65
N ILE A 111 -2.61 -15.41 -10.81
CA ILE A 111 -2.13 -15.34 -9.42
C ILE A 111 -3.04 -16.05 -8.41
N VAL A 112 -4.23 -16.50 -8.84
CA VAL A 112 -5.25 -17.03 -7.93
C VAL A 112 -4.80 -18.33 -7.28
N GLU A 113 -4.12 -19.20 -8.03
CA GLU A 113 -3.66 -20.48 -7.49
C GLU A 113 -2.52 -20.28 -6.49
N GLU A 114 -1.58 -19.36 -6.77
CA GLU A 114 -0.53 -18.96 -5.81
C GLU A 114 -1.17 -18.45 -4.50
N LEU A 115 -2.16 -17.56 -4.60
CA LEU A 115 -2.86 -17.02 -3.44
C LEU A 115 -3.65 -18.11 -2.70
N ARG A 116 -4.28 -19.03 -3.41
CA ARG A 116 -5.02 -20.15 -2.80
C ARG A 116 -4.08 -21.04 -1.98
N VAL A 117 -2.90 -21.37 -2.53
CA VAL A 117 -1.87 -22.15 -1.83
C VAL A 117 -1.32 -21.39 -0.62
N LYS A 118 -1.07 -20.08 -0.76
CA LYS A 118 -0.58 -19.20 0.32
C LYS A 118 -1.57 -19.09 1.49
N LYS A 119 -2.88 -19.28 1.25
CA LYS A 119 -4.02 -19.21 2.20
C LYS A 119 -4.27 -17.85 2.87
N TYR A 120 -3.23 -17.10 3.22
CA TYR A 120 -3.30 -15.78 3.81
C TYR A 120 -2.07 -14.94 3.44
N THR A 121 -2.21 -13.61 3.52
CA THR A 121 -1.08 -12.67 3.45
C THR A 121 -0.93 -11.99 4.80
N SER A 122 0.28 -11.98 5.35
CA SER A 122 0.57 -11.29 6.62
C SER A 122 0.96 -9.85 6.33
N SER A 123 0.31 -8.88 6.96
CA SER A 123 0.73 -7.48 6.87
C SER A 123 0.58 -6.80 8.23
N ARG A 124 1.49 -5.89 8.53
CA ARG A 124 1.46 -5.11 9.77
C ARG A 124 0.47 -3.96 9.61
N ILE A 125 -0.41 -3.79 10.58
CA ILE A 125 -1.32 -2.65 10.68
C ILE A 125 -0.94 -1.83 11.90
N VAL A 126 -0.82 -0.53 11.71
CA VAL A 126 -0.58 0.48 12.75
C VAL A 126 -1.77 1.42 12.78
N LEU A 127 -2.37 1.56 13.95
CA LEU A 127 -3.46 2.48 14.25
C LEU A 127 -2.90 3.65 15.05
N SER A 128 -3.27 4.87 14.67
CA SER A 128 -2.94 6.10 15.41
C SER A 128 -4.18 6.97 15.51
N LYS A 129 -4.25 7.77 16.59
CA LYS A 129 -5.30 8.78 16.76
C LYS A 129 -4.75 10.13 16.33
N LEU A 130 -5.39 10.73 15.33
CA LEU A 130 -5.08 12.08 14.91
C LEU A 130 -5.53 13.10 15.98
N PRO A 131 -4.86 14.27 16.07
CA PRO A 131 -5.30 15.36 16.95
C PRO A 131 -6.75 15.82 16.71
N SER A 132 -7.27 15.60 15.49
CA SER A 132 -8.66 15.87 15.12
C SER A 132 -9.67 14.85 15.67
N GLY A 133 -9.22 13.81 16.37
CA GLY A 133 -10.06 12.72 16.87
C GLY A 133 -10.33 11.59 15.87
N ASN A 134 -9.91 11.76 14.61
CA ASN A 134 -10.05 10.73 13.59
C ASN A 134 -8.97 9.64 13.72
N GLU A 135 -9.32 8.40 13.41
CA GLU A 135 -8.36 7.29 13.36
C GLU A 135 -7.57 7.31 12.05
N LEU A 136 -6.26 7.18 12.15
CA LEU A 136 -5.34 6.91 11.05
C LEU A 136 -4.93 5.44 11.12
N ALA A 137 -5.33 4.66 10.12
CA ALA A 137 -4.92 3.27 9.98
C ALA A 137 -3.94 3.12 8.82
N LEU A 138 -2.78 2.55 9.09
CA LEU A 138 -1.69 2.34 8.15
C LEU A 138 -1.38 0.85 8.02
N MET A 139 -1.11 0.38 6.81
CA MET A 139 -0.72 -1.00 6.53
C MET A 139 0.65 -1.04 5.85
N THR A 140 1.53 -1.93 6.31
CA THR A 140 2.91 -2.00 5.80
C THR A 140 3.49 -3.41 5.87
N ASN A 141 4.55 -3.64 5.10
CA ASN A 141 5.47 -4.78 5.25
C ASN A 141 6.81 -4.40 5.90
N LEU A 142 6.93 -3.19 6.46
CA LEU A 142 8.12 -2.77 7.20
C LEU A 142 8.33 -3.64 8.45
N PRO A 143 9.59 -4.00 8.75
CA PRO A 143 9.93 -4.83 9.91
C PRO A 143 9.59 -4.15 11.24
N THR A 144 9.45 -4.95 12.30
CA THR A 144 9.07 -4.50 13.65
C THR A 144 10.14 -3.65 14.35
N GLU A 145 11.35 -3.57 13.79
CA GLU A 145 12.39 -2.64 14.24
C GLU A 145 11.97 -1.18 14.09
N PHE A 146 11.13 -0.86 13.10
CA PHE A 146 10.51 0.44 12.96
C PHE A 146 9.29 0.53 13.88
N SER A 147 9.25 1.55 14.72
CA SER A 147 8.11 1.82 15.60
C SER A 147 6.87 2.29 14.82
N GLY A 148 5.69 2.10 15.40
CA GLY A 148 4.45 2.66 14.84
C GLY A 148 4.51 4.18 14.63
N LYS A 149 5.28 4.90 15.47
CA LYS A 149 5.48 6.35 15.33
C LYS A 149 6.33 6.72 14.11
N GLU A 150 7.36 5.93 13.81
CA GLU A 150 8.16 6.13 12.58
C GLU A 150 7.34 5.89 11.32
N ILE A 151 6.48 4.86 11.34
CA ILE A 151 5.55 4.55 10.24
C ILE A 151 4.55 5.71 10.05
N GLU A 152 3.99 6.24 11.14
CA GLU A 152 3.11 7.39 11.11
C GLU A 152 3.82 8.64 10.54
N ASN A 153 5.04 8.93 11.02
CA ASN A 153 5.84 10.05 10.54
C ASN A 153 6.15 9.92 9.03
N LEU A 154 6.45 8.72 8.54
CA LEU A 154 6.66 8.45 7.11
C LEU A 154 5.42 8.80 6.29
N TYR A 155 4.22 8.43 6.77
CA TYR A 155 2.98 8.80 6.11
C TYR A 155 2.75 10.32 6.11
N PHE A 156 3.01 11.00 7.22
CA PHE A 156 2.85 12.45 7.29
C PHE A 156 3.77 13.22 6.34
N LYS A 157 5.00 12.76 6.13
CA LYS A 157 5.88 13.35 5.11
C LYS A 157 5.23 13.31 3.72
N ARG A 158 4.52 12.23 3.38
CA ARG A 158 3.74 12.17 2.13
C ARG A 158 2.59 13.18 2.12
N TRP A 159 1.88 13.36 3.24
CA TRP A 159 0.81 14.35 3.35
C TRP A 159 1.33 15.78 3.14
N GLU A 160 2.47 16.13 3.72
CA GLU A 160 3.04 17.48 3.64
C GLU A 160 3.30 17.96 2.21
N ILE A 161 3.57 17.04 1.28
CA ILE A 161 3.71 17.37 -0.15
C ILE A 161 2.46 18.06 -0.69
N GLU A 162 1.26 17.63 -0.31
CA GLU A 162 0.00 18.23 -0.78
C GLU A 162 -0.20 19.64 -0.20
N LYS A 163 0.32 19.90 1.00
CA LYS A 163 0.26 21.23 1.62
C LYS A 163 1.23 22.22 0.97
N ASN A 164 2.39 21.74 0.54
CA ASN A 164 3.43 22.57 -0.05
C ASN A 164 3.28 22.77 -1.57
N ILE A 165 2.39 22.03 -2.23
CA ILE A 165 2.09 22.17 -3.67
C ILE A 165 0.95 23.17 -3.94
N ILE A 166 0.25 23.65 -2.91
CA ILE A 166 -0.81 24.66 -3.05
C ILE A 166 -0.27 26.01 -2.53
N PRO A 167 0.00 27.00 -3.41
CA PRO A 167 0.36 28.36 -3.00
C PRO A 167 -0.82 29.11 -2.36
#